data_AF-A0A4Y3N7E1-F1
#
_entry.id   AF-A0A4Y3N7E1-F1
#
_cell.length_a   1.000
_cell.length_b   1.000
_cell.length_c   1.000
_cell.angle_alpha   90.00
_cell.angle_beta   90.00
_cell.angle_gamma   90.00
#
_symmetry.space_group_name_H-M   'P 1'
#
loop_
_entity.id
_entity.type
_entity.pdbx_description
1 polymer ?
#
loop_
_entity_poly.entity_id
_entity_poly.type
_entity_poly.pdbx_seq_one_letter_code
_entity_poly.pdbx_strand_id
1 'polypeptide(L)'
;MWVASFLAGIAVVATGFLGRDSHFERLKGVIGGMVPDGDADALEGTTAVVFLGSLTMLALVIAMEAILLAVVFKRRVWARWALAPLVLLHAVVTVITADFVVAPGADGILTTVLLAAQFILAAAGLIFLFLPATTTWLLSERVA
;
A
#
# COMPACT_ATOMS: atom_id res chain seq x y z
N MET A 1 -10.46 -9.49 -7.88
CA MET A 1 -9.32 -9.48 -6.95
C MET A 1 -8.59 -8.15 -6.99
N TRP A 2 -8.01 -7.76 -8.14
CA TRP A 2 -7.33 -6.46 -8.30
C TRP A 2 -8.14 -5.23 -7.88
N VAL A 3 -9.38 -5.10 -8.36
CA VAL A 3 -10.24 -3.96 -7.97
C VAL A 3 -10.47 -3.89 -6.46
N ALA A 4 -10.73 -5.04 -5.82
CA ALA A 4 -10.92 -5.11 -4.37
C ALA A 4 -9.62 -4.77 -3.61
N SER A 5 -8.46 -5.18 -4.13
CA SER A 5 -7.14 -4.77 -3.61
C SER A 5 -6.98 -3.26 -3.66
N PHE A 6 -7.29 -2.64 -4.80
CA PHE A 6 -7.20 -1.19 -4.98
C PHE A 6 -8.14 -0.42 -4.07
N LEU A 7 -9.39 -0.88 -3.92
CA LEU A 7 -10.33 -0.27 -3.00
C LEU A 7 -9.85 -0.35 -1.55
N ALA A 8 -9.27 -1.47 -1.14
CA ALA A 8 -8.69 -1.62 0.19
C ALA A 8 -7.52 -0.65 0.40
N GLY A 9 -6.62 -0.49 -0.57
CA GLY A 9 -5.52 0.46 -0.46
C GLY A 9 -5.93 1.93 -0.51
N ILE A 10 -6.92 2.29 -1.33
CA ILE A 10 -7.51 3.63 -1.32
C ILE A 10 -8.14 3.91 0.04
N ALA A 11 -8.84 2.94 0.64
CA ALA A 11 -9.41 3.08 1.96
C ALA A 11 -8.32 3.36 3.00
N VAL A 12 -7.21 2.61 3.02
CA VAL A 12 -6.07 2.84 3.92
C VAL A 12 -5.50 4.26 3.76
N VAL A 13 -5.29 4.71 2.52
CA VAL A 13 -4.75 6.06 2.26
C VAL A 13 -5.73 7.14 2.72
N ALA A 14 -7.02 6.99 2.41
CA ALA A 14 -8.05 7.95 2.79
C ALA A 14 -8.23 8.02 4.31
N THR A 15 -8.36 6.88 4.98
CA THR A 15 -8.55 6.83 6.45
C THR A 15 -7.29 7.29 7.19
N GLY A 16 -6.10 6.93 6.71
CA GLY A 16 -4.84 7.39 7.27
C GLY A 16 -4.67 8.91 7.14
N PHE A 17 -5.03 9.47 5.98
CA PHE A 17 -4.96 10.91 5.77
C PHE A 17 -6.01 11.68 6.59
N LEU A 18 -7.26 11.19 6.65
CA LEU A 18 -8.35 11.83 7.40
C LEU A 18 -8.17 11.72 8.93
N GLY A 19 -7.58 10.63 9.43
CA GLY A 19 -7.30 10.45 10.85
C GLY A 19 -6.09 11.22 11.37
N ARG A 20 -5.28 11.79 10.46
CA ARG A 20 -3.99 12.43 10.74
C ARG A 20 -4.09 13.46 11.87
N ASP A 21 -5.02 14.40 11.79
CA ASP A 21 -5.08 15.53 12.73
C ASP A 21 -5.35 15.06 14.18
N SER A 22 -6.20 14.05 14.36
CA SER A 22 -6.52 13.47 15.67
C SER A 22 -5.33 12.74 16.33
N HIS A 23 -4.40 12.20 15.52
CA HIS A 23 -3.16 11.61 16.01
C HIS A 23 -2.14 12.68 16.42
N PHE A 24 -2.02 13.76 15.66
CA PHE A 24 -1.12 14.87 15.97
C PHE A 24 -1.52 15.61 17.24
N GLU A 25 -2.82 15.82 17.47
CA GLU A 25 -3.33 16.53 18.65
C GLU A 25 -3.12 15.73 19.95
N ARG A 26 -3.23 14.40 19.88
CA ARG A 26 -2.93 13.49 20.98
C ARG A 26 -1.44 13.42 21.31
N LEU A 27 -0.56 13.45 20.30
CA LEU A 27 0.89 13.48 20.51
C LEU A 27 1.34 14.79 21.16
N LYS A 28 0.79 15.94 20.73
CA LYS A 28 1.06 17.26 21.34
C LYS A 28 0.71 17.30 22.83
N GLY A 29 -0.43 16.72 23.21
CA GLY A 29 -0.87 16.66 24.61
C GLY A 29 0.03 15.82 25.53
N VAL A 30 0.70 14.79 25.01
CA VAL A 30 1.57 13.89 25.79
C VAL A 30 3.02 14.39 25.82
N ILE A 31 3.53 14.90 24.69
CA ILE A 31 4.90 15.39 24.56
C ILE A 31 5.11 16.68 25.36
N GLY A 32 4.09 17.55 25.42
CA GLY A 32 4.13 18.74 26.27
C GLY A 32 4.30 18.45 27.77
N GLY A 33 4.12 17.18 28.20
CA GLY A 33 4.32 16.76 29.59
C GLY A 33 5.64 16.04 29.89
N MET A 34 6.44 15.65 28.90
CA MET A 34 7.58 14.72 29.11
C MET A 34 8.96 15.22 28.70
N VAL A 35 9.08 16.31 27.92
CA VAL A 35 10.39 16.74 27.38
C VAL A 35 10.62 18.24 27.63
N PRO A 36 11.37 18.61 28.68
CA PRO A 36 11.84 19.99 28.87
C PRO A 36 13.02 20.37 27.95
N ASP A 37 13.84 19.42 27.49
CA ASP A 37 15.19 19.68 26.91
C ASP A 37 15.53 18.92 25.60
N GLY A 38 14.56 18.28 24.95
CA GLY A 38 14.73 17.65 23.63
C GLY A 38 13.87 18.36 22.58
N ASP A 39 14.40 18.53 21.37
CA ASP A 39 13.72 19.23 20.27
C ASP A 39 12.50 18.41 19.76
N ALA A 40 11.42 18.46 20.52
CA ALA A 40 10.15 17.77 20.29
C ALA A 40 9.58 18.08 18.90
N ASP A 41 9.80 19.31 18.42
CA ASP A 41 9.37 19.76 17.10
C ASP A 41 10.11 19.02 15.98
N ALA A 42 11.41 18.72 16.16
CA ALA A 42 12.19 17.94 15.19
C ALA A 42 11.72 16.48 15.09
N LEU A 43 11.33 15.87 16.22
CA LEU A 43 10.80 14.50 16.25
C LEU A 43 9.39 14.41 15.65
N GLU A 44 8.52 15.38 15.94
CA GLU A 44 7.18 15.49 15.35
C GLU A 44 7.27 15.68 13.83
N GLY A 45 8.13 16.59 13.37
CA GLY A 45 8.38 16.84 11.94
C GLY A 45 8.89 15.59 11.21
N THR A 46 9.85 14.87 11.80
CA THR A 46 10.39 13.64 11.22
C THR A 46 9.31 12.56 11.11
N THR A 47 8.51 12.37 12.16
CA THR A 47 7.42 11.38 12.20
C THR A 47 6.36 11.70 11.15
N ALA A 48 6.01 12.98 10.98
CA ALA A 48 5.06 13.44 9.97
C ALA A 48 5.53 13.13 8.54
N VAL A 49 6.81 13.34 8.25
CA VAL A 49 7.41 13.06 6.95
C VAL A 49 7.39 11.55 6.66
N VAL A 50 7.76 10.72 7.62
CA VAL A 50 7.76 9.26 7.44
C VAL A 50 6.34 8.70 7.28
N PHE A 51 5.37 9.21 8.04
CA PHE A 51 3.96 8.85 7.90
C PHE A 51 3.43 9.17 6.49
N LEU A 52 3.61 10.42 6.04
CA LEU A 52 3.13 10.85 4.73
C LEU A 52 3.92 10.18 3.60
N GLY A 53 5.21 9.94 3.81
CA GLY A 53 6.07 9.18 2.91
C GLY A 53 5.56 7.76 2.71
N SER A 54 5.15 7.08 3.79
CA SER A 54 4.61 5.71 3.74
C SER A 54 3.29 5.64 2.97
N LEU A 55 2.36 6.58 3.23
CA LEU A 55 1.11 6.69 2.48
C LEU A 55 1.33 6.96 0.99
N THR A 56 2.27 7.87 0.68
CA THR A 56 2.61 8.21 -0.70
C THR A 56 3.24 7.02 -1.43
N MET A 57 4.12 6.27 -0.75
CA MET A 57 4.76 5.09 -1.29
C MET A 57 3.73 3.98 -1.58
N LEU A 58 2.77 3.76 -0.67
CA LEU A 58 1.65 2.84 -0.88
C LEU A 58 0.82 3.24 -2.10
N ALA A 59 0.43 4.51 -2.19
CA ALA A 59 -0.34 5.03 -3.31
C ALA A 59 0.40 4.87 -4.65
N LEU A 60 1.71 5.11 -4.67
CA LEU A 60 2.54 4.96 -5.86
C LEU A 60 2.60 3.51 -6.34
N VAL A 61 2.81 2.55 -5.43
CA VAL A 61 2.82 1.12 -5.78
C VAL A 61 1.48 0.69 -6.38
N ILE A 62 0.36 1.07 -5.74
CA ILE A 62 -0.99 0.79 -6.25
C ILE A 62 -1.17 1.34 -7.66
N ALA A 63 -0.75 2.59 -7.90
CA ALA A 63 -0.85 3.21 -9.22
C ALA A 63 -0.02 2.47 -10.28
N MET A 64 1.21 2.08 -9.95
CA MET A 64 2.07 1.31 -10.84
C MET A 64 1.50 -0.08 -11.16
N GLU A 65 0.92 -0.77 -10.18
CA GLU A 65 0.25 -2.06 -10.38
C GLU A 65 -0.95 -1.91 -11.33
N ALA A 66 -1.77 -0.87 -11.14
CA ALA A 66 -2.90 -0.57 -12.02
C ALA A 66 -2.45 -0.30 -13.47
N ILE A 67 -1.37 0.47 -13.66
CA ILE A 67 -0.80 0.74 -14.99
C ILE A 67 -0.31 -0.55 -15.65
N LEU A 68 0.49 -1.36 -14.94
CA LEU A 68 1.01 -2.60 -15.49
C LEU A 68 -0.10 -3.60 -15.81
N LEU A 69 -1.16 -3.66 -15.00
CA LEU A 69 -2.32 -4.47 -15.31
C LEU A 69 -3.04 -3.98 -16.56
N ALA A 70 -3.22 -2.67 -16.74
CA ALA A 70 -3.77 -2.13 -17.98
C ALA A 70 -2.92 -2.54 -19.20
N VAL A 71 -1.60 -2.65 -19.05
CA VAL A 71 -0.69 -3.16 -20.09
C VAL A 71 -0.85 -4.67 -20.30
N VAL A 72 -1.03 -5.47 -19.23
CA VAL A 72 -1.34 -6.90 -19.33
C VAL A 72 -2.65 -7.13 -20.08
N PHE A 73 -3.68 -6.33 -19.83
CA PHE A 73 -4.96 -6.41 -20.54
C PHE A 73 -4.85 -6.06 -22.02
N LYS A 74 -3.80 -5.32 -22.43
CA LYS A 74 -3.40 -5.14 -23.83
C LYS A 74 -2.56 -6.32 -24.38
N ARG A 75 -2.69 -7.50 -23.77
CA ARG A 75 -2.05 -8.77 -24.14
C ARG A 75 -0.52 -8.76 -24.19
N ARG A 76 0.13 -7.81 -23.48
CA ARG A 76 1.59 -7.74 -23.41
C ARG A 76 2.15 -8.68 -22.34
N VAL A 77 2.62 -9.84 -22.78
CA VAL A 77 3.16 -10.91 -21.91
C VAL A 77 4.31 -10.44 -21.01
N TRP A 78 5.14 -9.47 -21.42
CA TRP A 78 6.26 -9.00 -20.60
C TRP A 78 5.81 -8.31 -19.31
N ALA A 79 4.62 -7.71 -19.30
CA ALA A 79 4.14 -6.95 -18.15
C ALA A 79 3.91 -7.83 -16.92
N ARG A 80 3.66 -9.14 -17.07
CA ARG A 80 3.58 -10.08 -15.95
C ARG A 80 4.89 -10.20 -15.18
N TRP A 81 6.01 -10.12 -15.91
CA TRP A 81 7.35 -10.21 -15.33
C TRP A 81 7.80 -8.90 -14.69
N ALA A 82 7.27 -7.76 -15.12
CA ALA A 82 7.45 -6.48 -14.44
C ALA A 82 6.54 -6.36 -13.20
N LEU A 83 5.34 -6.95 -13.25
CA LEU A 83 4.38 -6.94 -12.15
C LEU A 83 4.86 -7.81 -10.97
N ALA A 84 5.55 -8.93 -11.25
CA ALA A 84 6.07 -9.80 -10.20
C ALA A 84 7.01 -9.12 -9.18
N PRO A 85 8.11 -8.44 -9.59
CA PRO A 85 8.95 -7.70 -8.65
C PRO A 85 8.23 -6.50 -8.04
N LEU A 86 7.25 -5.91 -8.73
CA LEU A 86 6.45 -4.83 -8.15
C LEU A 86 5.56 -5.32 -7.00
N VAL A 87 4.97 -6.51 -7.09
CA VAL A 87 4.22 -7.13 -5.99
C VAL A 87 5.15 -7.51 -4.84
N LEU A 88 6.41 -7.87 -5.10
CA LEU A 88 7.40 -8.04 -4.02
C LEU A 88 7.70 -6.71 -3.32
N LEU A 89 7.86 -5.62 -4.08
CA LEU A 89 8.00 -4.28 -3.51
C LEU A 89 6.75 -3.90 -2.68
N HIS A 90 5.55 -4.26 -3.15
CA HIS A 90 4.31 -4.05 -2.42
C HIS A 90 4.33 -4.73 -1.05
N ALA A 91 4.90 -5.94 -0.93
CA ALA A 91 5.08 -6.59 0.37
C ALA A 91 5.92 -5.73 1.34
N VAL A 92 7.04 -5.19 0.85
CA VAL A 92 7.92 -4.31 1.65
C VAL A 92 7.18 -3.04 2.07
N VAL A 93 6.48 -2.41 1.13
CA VAL A 93 5.70 -1.19 1.41
C VAL A 93 4.56 -1.46 2.40
N THR A 94 3.97 -2.66 2.35
CA THR A 94 2.93 -3.07 3.31
C THR A 94 3.48 -3.15 4.72
N VAL A 95 4.67 -3.73 4.90
CA VAL A 95 5.34 -3.81 6.21
C VAL A 95 5.69 -2.41 6.74
N ILE A 96 6.31 -1.57 5.90
CA ILE A 96 6.64 -0.18 6.26
C ILE A 96 5.36 0.58 6.66
N THR A 97 4.31 0.48 5.86
CA THR A 97 3.05 1.17 6.13
C THR A 97 2.39 0.65 7.41
N ALA A 98 2.50 -0.65 7.70
CA ALA A 98 1.99 -1.21 8.94
C ALA A 98 2.69 -0.59 10.17
N ASP A 99 4.01 -0.40 10.11
CA ASP A 99 4.78 0.15 11.23
C ASP A 99 4.51 1.64 11.48
N PHE A 100 4.24 2.42 10.43
CA PHE A 100 4.13 3.88 10.53
C PHE A 100 2.71 4.43 10.49
N VAL A 101 1.75 3.70 9.92
CA VAL A 101 0.38 4.20 9.68
C VAL A 101 -0.66 3.52 10.56
N VAL A 102 -0.43 2.28 11.00
CA VAL A 102 -1.40 1.55 11.82
C VAL A 102 -1.31 2.04 13.26
N ALA A 103 -2.45 2.50 13.79
CA ALA A 103 -2.56 2.88 15.19
C ALA A 103 -2.36 1.66 16.12
N PRO A 104 -1.74 1.82 17.30
CA PRO A 104 -1.59 0.73 18.24
C PRO A 104 -2.94 0.28 18.82
N GLY A 105 -3.07 -1.01 19.11
CA GLY A 105 -4.26 -1.58 19.75
C GLY A 105 -5.46 -1.74 18.82
N ALA A 106 -6.67 -1.60 19.38
CA ALA A 106 -7.92 -1.87 18.66
C ALA A 106 -8.19 -0.90 17.49
N ASP A 107 -7.70 0.35 17.61
CA ASP A 107 -7.89 1.40 16.60
C ASP A 107 -7.18 1.07 15.28
N GLY A 108 -6.14 0.24 15.31
CA GLY A 108 -5.39 -0.19 14.12
C GLY A 108 -5.98 -1.37 13.36
N ILE A 109 -6.89 -2.14 13.97
CA ILE A 109 -7.34 -3.44 13.43
C ILE A 109 -7.90 -3.31 12.02
N LEU A 110 -8.74 -2.30 11.78
CA LEU A 110 -9.33 -2.09 10.46
C LEU A 110 -8.24 -1.81 9.40
N THR A 111 -7.29 -0.92 9.71
CA THR A 111 -6.18 -0.58 8.81
C THR A 111 -5.30 -1.80 8.54
N THR A 112 -5.00 -2.60 9.56
CA THR A 112 -4.26 -3.86 9.40
C THR A 112 -4.98 -4.83 8.48
N VAL A 113 -6.30 -5.03 8.67
CA VAL A 113 -7.10 -5.93 7.83
C VAL A 113 -7.15 -5.43 6.39
N LEU A 114 -7.32 -4.13 6.16
CA LEU A 114 -7.35 -3.56 4.81
C LEU A 114 -5.99 -3.68 4.11
N LEU A 115 -4.88 -3.39 4.80
CA LEU A 115 -3.51 -3.58 4.27
C LEU A 115 -3.24 -5.05 3.92
N ALA A 116 -3.57 -5.97 4.83
CA ALA A 116 -3.39 -7.39 4.60
C ALA A 116 -4.25 -7.88 3.42
N ALA A 117 -5.53 -7.48 3.38
CA ALA A 117 -6.44 -7.83 2.30
C ALA A 117 -5.94 -7.28 0.95
N GLN A 118 -5.50 -6.02 0.91
CA GLN A 118 -4.91 -5.40 -0.27
C GLN A 118 -3.78 -6.25 -0.83
N PHE A 119 -2.77 -6.55 0.00
CA PHE A 119 -1.60 -7.30 -0.44
C PHE A 119 -1.96 -8.73 -0.85
N ILE A 120 -2.74 -9.45 -0.05
CA ILE A 120 -3.16 -10.84 -0.34
C ILE A 120 -3.92 -10.91 -1.67
N LEU A 121 -4.84 -9.97 -1.91
CA LEU A 121 -5.61 -9.93 -3.15
C LEU A 121 -4.74 -9.61 -4.38
N ALA A 122 -3.72 -8.73 -4.23
CA ALA A 122 -2.76 -8.44 -5.28
C ALA A 122 -1.87 -9.65 -5.59
N ALA A 123 -1.33 -10.31 -4.56
CA ALA A 123 -0.53 -11.52 -4.69
C ALA A 123 -1.32 -12.66 -5.33
N ALA A 124 -2.56 -12.90 -4.90
CA ALA A 124 -3.45 -13.87 -5.53
C ALA A 124 -3.71 -13.52 -6.99
N GLY A 125 -4.01 -12.25 -7.29
CA GLY A 125 -4.19 -11.76 -8.66
C GLY A 125 -2.98 -12.03 -9.55
N LEU A 126 -1.76 -11.86 -9.02
CA LEU A 126 -0.52 -12.18 -9.72
C LEU A 126 -0.41 -13.68 -9.99
N ILE A 127 -0.66 -14.54 -9.00
CA ILE A 127 -0.62 -16.00 -9.15
C ILE A 127 -1.56 -16.45 -10.29
N PHE A 128 -2.77 -15.88 -10.35
CA PHE A 128 -3.72 -16.17 -11.42
C PHE A 128 -3.22 -15.76 -12.82
N LEU A 129 -2.38 -14.73 -12.95
CA LEU A 129 -1.77 -14.34 -14.22
C LEU A 129 -0.76 -15.37 -14.75
N PHE A 130 -0.20 -16.21 -13.89
CA PHE A 130 0.74 -17.27 -14.28
C PHE A 130 0.07 -18.62 -14.54
N LEU A 131 -1.25 -18.75 -14.34
CA LEU A 131 -1.94 -19.97 -14.68
C LEU A 131 -1.95 -20.23 -16.21
N PRO A 132 -2.00 -21.51 -16.64
CA PRO A 132 -1.95 -21.87 -18.06
C PRO A 132 -3.07 -21.23 -18.87
N ALA A 133 -4.30 -21.19 -18.34
CA ALA A 133 -5.47 -20.61 -19.01
C ALA A 133 -5.30 -19.11 -19.32
N THR A 134 -4.68 -18.36 -18.41
CA THR A 134 -4.37 -16.94 -18.63
C THR A 134 -3.24 -16.78 -19.65
N THR A 135 -2.25 -17.67 -19.60
CA THR A 135 -1.14 -17.68 -20.55
C THR A 135 -1.59 -17.98 -21.97
N THR A 136 -2.51 -18.93 -22.17
CA THR A 136 -3.08 -19.22 -23.50
C THR A 136 -3.91 -18.05 -24.03
N TRP A 137 -4.71 -17.40 -23.19
CA TRP A 137 -5.44 -16.18 -23.56
C TRP A 137 -4.50 -15.06 -24.03
N LEU A 138 -3.40 -14.81 -23.31
CA LEU A 138 -2.41 -13.80 -23.66
C LEU A 138 -1.65 -14.11 -24.97
N LEU A 139 -1.40 -15.40 -25.26
CA LEU A 139 -0.66 -15.83 -26.44
C LEU A 139 -1.54 -15.97 -27.69
N SER A 140 -2.87 -16.06 -27.53
CA SER A 140 -3.83 -16.27 -28.62
C SER A 140 -3.80 -15.20 -29.73
N GLU A 141 -3.26 -14.00 -29.48
CA GLU A 141 -3.19 -12.93 -30.49
C GLU A 141 -1.95 -13.02 -31.39
N ARG A 142 -0.91 -13.80 -31.01
CA ARG A 142 0.28 -13.99 -31.86
C ARG A 142 0.10 -15.02 -32.97
N VAL A 143 -1.04 -15.70 -33.00
CA VAL A 143 -1.34 -16.81 -33.92
C VAL A 143 -2.38 -16.39 -34.99
N ALA A 144 -2.90 -15.16 -34.92
CA ALA A 144 -3.82 -14.60 -35.90
C ALA A 144 -3.11 -13.63 -36.86
#